data_AF-A0AAN8XMT7-F1
#
_entry.id   AF-A0AAN8XMT7-F1
#
_cell.length_a   1.000
_cell.length_b   1.000
_cell.length_c   1.000
_cell.angle_alpha   90.00
_cell.angle_beta   90.00
_cell.angle_gamma   90.00
#
_symmetry.space_group_name_H-M   'P 1'
#
loop_
_entity.id
_entity.type
_entity.pdbx_description
1 polymer ?
#
loop_
_entity_poly.entity_id
_entity_poly.type
_entity_poly.pdbx_seq_one_letter_code
_entity_poly.pdbx_strand_id
1 'polypeptide(L)'
;YLAVIVTLPAIALVNSSDETDDLQLCRQGCPDYERLDKSGIPPLVTSAMTKDKAASFCKEYNITDYYLDSCIFDLVTTGDLSFRDAAQAVQRDHWRHDPFGAQKLLQNCSKPPCVWEMTSEAFSNVPSLIT
;
A
#
# COMPACT_ATOMS: atom_id res chain seq x y z
N TYR A 1 -2.24 -1.75 0.02
CA TYR A 1 -1.80 -2.92 -0.79
C TYR A 1 -1.06 -3.96 0.06
N LEU A 2 -1.67 -5.13 0.23
CA LEU A 2 -0.99 -6.26 0.86
C LEU A 2 -0.28 -7.07 -0.23
N ALA A 3 1.00 -7.38 -0.01
CA ALA A 3 1.75 -8.30 -0.86
C ALA A 3 1.78 -9.68 -0.18
N VAL A 4 1.43 -10.72 -0.92
CA VAL A 4 1.41 -12.10 -0.43
C VAL A 4 2.34 -12.95 -1.29
N ILE A 5 3.22 -13.70 -0.64
CA ILE A 5 4.14 -14.65 -1.28
C ILE A 5 3.93 -16.00 -0.60
N VAL A 6 3.77 -17.05 -1.41
CA VAL A 6 3.50 -18.41 -0.91
C VAL A 6 4.43 -19.39 -1.59
N THR A 7 5.02 -20.29 -0.82
CA THR A 7 5.78 -21.45 -1.32
C THR A 7 4.88 -22.67 -1.25
N LEU A 8 4.56 -23.27 -2.40
CA LEU A 8 3.70 -24.45 -2.49
C LEU A 8 4.54 -25.71 -2.71
N PRO A 9 4.25 -26.81 -1.99
CA PRO A 9 4.90 -28.11 -2.25
C PRO A 9 4.38 -28.70 -3.57
N ALA A 10 5.24 -29.40 -4.31
CA ALA A 10 4.92 -29.91 -5.65
C ALA A 10 3.66 -30.81 -5.69
N ILE A 11 3.37 -31.56 -4.63
CA ILE A 11 2.17 -32.41 -4.52
C ILE A 11 0.86 -31.60 -4.57
N ALA A 12 0.87 -30.35 -4.10
CA ALA A 12 -0.29 -29.46 -4.13
C ALA A 12 -0.54 -28.88 -5.54
N LEU A 13 0.43 -29.02 -6.45
CA LEU A 13 0.29 -28.62 -7.86
C LEU A 13 -0.28 -29.74 -8.74
N VAL A 14 -0.30 -30.99 -8.25
CA VAL A 14 -0.64 -32.19 -9.05
C VAL A 14 -1.95 -32.84 -8.59
N ASN A 15 -2.30 -32.82 -7.30
CA ASN A 15 -3.59 -33.36 -6.86
C ASN A 15 -4.75 -32.41 -7.21
N SER A 16 -5.61 -32.85 -8.12
CA SER A 16 -6.95 -32.32 -8.36
C SER A 16 -7.87 -33.51 -8.50
N SER A 17 -8.55 -33.88 -7.42
CA SER A 17 -9.59 -34.91 -7.46
C SER A 17 -10.73 -34.54 -6.52
N ASP A 18 -11.05 -33.25 -6.43
CA ASP A 18 -12.44 -32.86 -6.19
C ASP A 18 -12.86 -32.08 -7.42
N GLU A 19 -13.87 -32.62 -8.10
CA GLU A 19 -14.56 -32.01 -9.24
C GLU A 19 -15.42 -30.84 -8.76
N THR A 20 -14.77 -29.85 -8.15
CA THR A 20 -15.35 -28.55 -7.89
C THR A 20 -14.53 -27.55 -8.70
N ASP A 21 -15.23 -26.77 -9.53
CA ASP A 21 -14.69 -25.67 -10.35
C ASP A 21 -14.14 -24.53 -9.47
N ASP A 22 -13.21 -24.85 -8.57
CA ASP A 22 -12.64 -23.88 -7.65
C ASP A 22 -11.49 -23.16 -8.34
N LEU A 23 -11.70 -21.87 -8.62
CA LEU A 23 -10.71 -20.98 -9.23
C LEU A 23 -9.48 -20.85 -8.32
N GLN A 24 -8.33 -21.37 -8.77
CA GLN A 24 -7.06 -21.32 -8.04
C GLN A 24 -6.02 -20.45 -8.73
N LEU A 25 -5.94 -19.16 -8.39
CA LEU A 25 -5.06 -18.18 -9.07
C LEU A 25 -3.56 -18.53 -9.03
N CYS A 26 -3.07 -19.12 -7.93
CA CYS A 26 -1.65 -19.50 -7.82
C CYS A 26 -1.28 -20.73 -8.67
N ARG A 27 -2.27 -21.51 -9.13
CA ARG A 27 -2.06 -22.75 -9.91
C ARG A 27 -2.43 -22.56 -11.37
N GLN A 28 -3.58 -21.95 -11.63
CA GLN A 28 -4.19 -21.82 -12.96
C GLN A 28 -3.95 -20.43 -13.56
N GLY A 29 -3.54 -19.45 -12.76
CA GLY A 29 -3.48 -18.05 -13.16
C GLY A 29 -4.85 -17.36 -13.11
N CYS A 30 -4.91 -16.12 -13.62
CA CYS A 30 -6.15 -15.37 -13.69
C CYS A 30 -6.98 -15.80 -14.91
N PRO A 31 -8.33 -15.82 -14.81
CA PRO A 31 -9.22 -16.03 -15.95
C PRO A 31 -8.94 -15.05 -17.09
N ASP A 32 -9.18 -15.45 -18.35
CA ASP A 32 -8.81 -14.63 -19.51
C ASP A 32 -9.45 -13.24 -19.53
N TYR A 33 -10.66 -13.09 -18.98
CA TYR A 33 -11.35 -11.80 -18.88
C TYR A 33 -10.81 -10.87 -17.76
N GLU A 34 -10.03 -11.39 -16.81
CA GLU A 34 -9.33 -10.62 -15.76
C GLU A 34 -7.88 -10.28 -16.16
N ARG A 35 -7.37 -10.85 -17.26
CA ARG A 35 -6.01 -10.62 -17.72
C ARG A 35 -5.93 -9.26 -18.41
N LEU A 36 -4.99 -8.43 -17.96
CA LEU A 36 -4.66 -7.18 -18.64
C LEU A 36 -4.01 -7.48 -19.99
N ASP A 37 -4.71 -7.19 -21.09
CA ASP A 37 -4.19 -7.33 -22.44
C ASP A 37 -3.06 -6.32 -22.68
N LYS A 38 -1.82 -6.79 -22.79
CA LYS A 38 -0.64 -5.93 -23.05
C LYS A 38 -0.74 -5.13 -24.36
N SER A 39 -1.49 -5.64 -25.35
CA SER A 39 -1.74 -4.97 -26.63
C SER A 39 -2.87 -3.93 -26.54
N GLY A 40 -3.73 -4.08 -25.54
CA GLY A 40 -4.91 -3.25 -25.29
C GLY A 40 -4.75 -2.31 -24.11
N ILE A 41 -3.61 -2.28 -23.40
CA ILE A 41 -3.28 -1.20 -22.46
C ILE A 41 -3.18 0.06 -23.33
N PRO A 42 -4.18 0.97 -23.35
CA PRO A 42 -3.90 2.31 -23.84
C PRO A 42 -2.74 2.79 -22.96
N PRO A 43 -1.64 3.33 -23.54
CA PRO A 43 -0.41 3.63 -22.81
C PRO A 43 -0.80 4.21 -21.48
N LEU A 44 -0.55 3.43 -20.40
CA LEU A 44 -1.01 3.65 -19.03
C LEU A 44 -1.66 5.01 -18.91
N VAL A 45 -3.00 5.05 -19.05
CA VAL A 45 -3.90 6.19 -18.83
C VAL A 45 -3.09 7.45 -18.58
N THR A 46 -2.91 8.30 -19.61
CA THR A 46 -2.13 9.56 -19.56
C THR A 46 -1.99 10.03 -18.13
N SER A 47 -0.80 9.85 -17.52
CA SER A 47 -0.65 10.02 -16.08
C SER A 47 -1.33 11.30 -15.65
N ALA A 48 -2.34 11.17 -14.80
CA ALA A 48 -3.22 12.27 -14.42
C ALA A 48 -2.41 13.41 -13.77
N MET A 49 -1.27 13.06 -13.17
CA MET A 49 -0.20 14.01 -12.86
C MET A 49 1.19 13.36 -12.97
N THR A 50 2.24 14.19 -13.02
CA THR A 50 3.62 13.72 -12.99
C THR A 50 3.98 13.16 -11.62
N LYS A 51 4.91 12.19 -11.60
CA LYS A 51 5.41 11.57 -10.35
C LYS A 51 5.97 12.61 -9.38
N ASP A 52 6.71 13.60 -9.87
CA ASP A 52 7.31 14.64 -9.01
C ASP A 52 6.24 15.54 -8.36
N LYS A 53 5.19 15.87 -9.11
CA LYS A 53 4.05 16.64 -8.59
C LYS A 53 3.23 15.84 -7.57
N ALA A 54 3.00 14.55 -7.84
CA ALA A 54 2.40 13.65 -6.87
C ALA A 54 3.24 13.56 -5.59
N ALA A 55 4.56 13.39 -5.73
CA ALA A 55 5.48 13.31 -4.61
C ALA A 55 5.49 14.60 -3.77
N SER A 56 5.40 15.78 -4.39
CA SER A 56 5.31 17.05 -3.63
C SER A 56 4.02 17.12 -2.82
N PHE A 57 2.87 16.77 -3.40
CA PHE A 57 1.59 16.78 -2.67
C PHE A 57 1.57 15.80 -1.51
N CYS A 58 2.10 14.59 -1.69
CA CYS A 58 2.14 13.59 -0.62
C CYS A 58 3.09 14.01 0.51
N LYS A 59 4.27 14.55 0.18
CA LYS A 59 5.25 14.99 1.19
C LYS A 59 4.79 16.19 2.01
N GLU A 60 4.02 17.11 1.43
CA GLU A 60 3.42 18.24 2.14
C GLU A 60 2.54 17.80 3.33
N TYR A 61 1.96 16.59 3.25
CA TYR A 61 1.08 16.03 4.27
C TYR A 61 1.80 15.11 5.27
N ASN A 62 3.14 15.13 5.30
CA ASN A 62 3.99 14.28 6.16
C ASN A 62 3.75 12.77 5.95
N ILE A 63 3.36 12.37 4.74
CA ILE A 63 3.20 10.96 4.37
C ILE A 63 4.59 10.39 4.07
N THR A 64 4.93 9.23 4.65
CA THR A 64 6.28 8.64 4.53
C THR A 64 6.23 7.16 4.15
N ASP A 65 7.38 6.64 3.71
CA ASP A 65 7.65 5.23 3.47
C ASP A 65 6.59 4.56 2.59
N TYR A 66 6.03 3.43 3.05
CA TYR A 66 5.00 2.69 2.35
C TYR A 66 3.79 3.55 1.93
N TYR A 67 3.33 4.45 2.82
CA TYR A 67 2.17 5.30 2.51
C TYR A 67 2.51 6.38 1.49
N LEU A 68 3.77 6.81 1.42
CA LEU A 68 4.25 7.76 0.42
C LEU A 68 4.23 7.12 -0.96
N ASP A 69 4.71 5.89 -1.08
CA ASP A 69 4.67 5.14 -2.35
C ASP A 69 3.23 4.91 -2.81
N SER A 70 2.33 4.52 -1.89
CA SER A 70 0.89 4.36 -2.18
C SER A 70 0.26 5.67 -2.66
N CYS A 71 0.49 6.77 -1.93
CA CYS A 71 -0.04 8.08 -2.28
C CYS A 71 0.44 8.54 -3.66
N ILE A 72 1.75 8.40 -3.96
CA ILE A 72 2.30 8.80 -5.26
C ILE A 72 1.65 8.00 -6.38
N PHE A 73 1.51 6.69 -6.20
CA PHE A 73 0.89 5.82 -7.20
C PHE A 73 -0.57 6.21 -7.47
N ASP A 74 -1.38 6.38 -6.41
CA ASP A 74 -2.79 6.72 -6.55
C ASP A 74 -2.95 8.09 -7.22
N LEU A 75 -2.13 9.08 -6.84
CA LEU A 75 -2.15 10.41 -7.46
C LEU A 75 -1.72 10.41 -8.93
N VAL A 76 -0.64 9.71 -9.29
CA VAL A 76 -0.19 9.59 -10.69
C VAL A 76 -1.27 8.94 -11.55
N THR A 77 -2.00 7.97 -11.00
CA THR A 77 -3.01 7.19 -11.71
C THR A 77 -4.34 7.94 -11.83
N THR A 78 -4.76 8.65 -10.78
CA THR A 78 -6.12 9.23 -10.68
C THR A 78 -6.16 10.75 -10.79
N GLY A 79 -5.11 11.44 -10.34
CA GLY A 79 -5.11 12.91 -10.23
C GLY A 79 -5.86 13.46 -9.02
N ASP A 80 -6.52 12.61 -8.21
CA ASP A 80 -7.43 13.02 -7.14
C ASP A 80 -6.72 13.11 -5.78
N LEU A 81 -6.70 14.32 -5.23
CA LEU A 81 -6.07 14.61 -3.93
C LEU A 81 -6.75 13.92 -2.74
N SER A 82 -7.97 13.40 -2.89
CA SER A 82 -8.64 12.61 -1.86
C SER A 82 -7.82 11.38 -1.46
N PHE A 83 -7.04 10.82 -2.39
CA PHE A 83 -6.14 9.69 -2.09
C PHE A 83 -4.94 10.06 -1.23
N ARG A 84 -4.46 11.31 -1.31
CA ARG A 84 -3.45 11.83 -0.38
C ARG A 84 -4.02 11.89 1.03
N ASP A 85 -5.23 12.41 1.17
CA ASP A 85 -5.89 12.55 2.48
C ASP A 85 -6.17 11.17 3.09
N ALA A 86 -6.61 10.22 2.27
CA ALA A 86 -6.78 8.83 2.68
C ALA A 86 -5.45 8.18 3.14
N ALA A 87 -4.36 8.37 2.39
CA ALA A 87 -3.05 7.85 2.75
C ALA A 87 -2.54 8.46 4.08
N GLN A 88 -2.74 9.76 4.31
CA GLN A 88 -2.41 10.39 5.58
C GLN A 88 -3.25 9.83 6.73
N ALA A 89 -4.56 9.66 6.53
CA ALA A 89 -5.47 9.14 7.55
C ALA A 89 -5.08 7.73 7.98
N VAL A 90 -4.82 6.82 7.02
CA VAL A 90 -4.40 5.45 7.32
C VAL A 90 -3.04 5.41 7.99
N GLN A 91 -2.08 6.24 7.58
CA GLN A 91 -0.78 6.34 8.26
C GLN A 91 -0.97 6.71 9.73
N ARG A 92 -1.74 7.76 10.02
CA ARG A 92 -2.02 8.20 11.39
C ARG A 92 -2.72 7.12 12.20
N ASP A 93 -3.70 6.46 11.58
CA ASP A 93 -4.47 5.41 12.22
C ASP A 93 -3.60 4.19 12.58
N HIS A 94 -2.70 3.81 11.67
CA HIS A 94 -1.75 2.73 11.89
C HIS A 94 -0.79 3.05 13.04
N TRP A 95 -0.22 4.26 13.07
CA TRP A 95 0.61 4.71 14.19
C TRP A 95 -0.14 4.74 15.52
N ARG A 96 -1.44 5.05 15.50
CA ARG A 96 -2.30 5.11 16.69
C ARG A 96 -2.64 3.73 17.25
N HIS A 97 -2.93 2.77 16.37
CA HIS A 97 -3.44 1.45 16.76
C HIS A 97 -2.36 0.36 16.85
N ASP A 98 -1.35 0.40 15.99
CA ASP A 98 -0.24 -0.55 15.97
C ASP A 98 1.09 0.15 15.65
N PRO A 99 1.68 0.86 16.62
CA PRO A 99 2.95 1.56 16.41
C PRO A 99 4.11 0.61 16.07
N PHE A 100 4.06 -0.66 16.51
CA PHE A 100 5.10 -1.65 16.18
C PHE A 100 4.95 -2.18 14.74
N GLY A 101 3.73 -2.39 14.27
CA GLY A 101 3.43 -2.68 12.86
C GLY A 101 3.79 -1.51 11.95
N ALA A 102 3.43 -0.28 12.34
CA ALA A 102 3.76 0.94 11.61
C ALA A 102 5.27 1.12 11.45
N GLN A 103 6.03 0.86 12.51
CA GLN A 103 7.49 0.87 12.51
C GLN A 103 8.11 -0.11 11.50
N LYS A 104 7.49 -1.27 11.25
CA LYS A 104 7.99 -2.26 10.27
C LYS A 104 7.82 -1.82 8.83
N LEU A 105 6.91 -0.87 8.55
CA LEU A 105 6.69 -0.33 7.21
C LEU A 105 7.74 0.71 6.81
N LEU A 106 8.62 1.12 7.74
CA LEU A 106 9.67 2.08 7.50
C LEU A 106 10.82 1.44 6.72
N GLN A 107 11.05 1.88 5.49
CA GLN A 107 12.10 1.32 4.64
C GLN A 107 13.50 1.61 5.20
N ASN A 108 13.64 2.66 6.01
CA ASN A 108 14.89 3.07 6.65
C ASN A 108 15.13 2.47 8.05
N CYS A 109 14.25 1.61 8.57
CA CYS A 109 14.52 0.92 9.82
C CYS A 109 14.90 -0.55 9.62
N SER A 110 16.19 -0.78 9.33
CA SER A 110 16.72 -2.14 9.16
C SER A 110 16.94 -2.90 10.48
N LYS A 111 16.86 -2.24 11.66
CA LYS A 111 17.10 -2.89 12.97
C LYS A 111 16.19 -2.33 14.09
N PRO A 112 15.35 -3.17 14.72
CA PRO A 112 14.58 -2.76 15.89
C PRO A 112 15.46 -2.66 17.16
N PRO A 113 15.08 -1.85 18.16
CA PRO A 113 13.98 -0.89 18.13
C PRO A 113 14.37 0.39 17.37
N CYS A 114 13.50 0.86 16.48
CA CYS A 114 13.68 2.18 15.88
C CYS A 114 13.24 3.20 16.94
N VAL A 115 14.19 3.73 17.69
CA VAL A 115 13.87 4.68 18.76
C VAL A 115 13.70 6.05 18.13
N TRP A 116 12.47 6.58 18.17
CA TRP A 116 12.25 8.01 18.06
C TRP A 116 12.06 8.53 19.46
N GLU A 117 12.81 9.57 19.84
CA GLU A 117 12.49 10.32 21.03
C GLU A 117 11.11 10.95 20.81
N MET A 118 10.09 10.30 21.35
CA MET A 118 8.80 10.93 21.59
C MET A 118 9.02 11.94 22.71
N THR A 119 9.54 13.12 22.37
CA THR A 119 9.51 14.23 23.32
C THR A 119 8.04 14.60 23.55
N SER A 120 7.71 14.86 24.80
CA SER A 120 6.36 15.20 25.27
C SER A 120 5.73 16.43 24.59
N GLU A 121 6.50 17.14 23.76
CA GLU A 121 6.02 18.27 22.94
C GLU A 121 5.21 17.82 21.71
N ALA A 122 5.40 16.59 21.21
CA ALA A 122 4.65 16.07 20.06
C ALA A 122 3.18 15.71 20.39
N PHE A 123 2.83 15.57 21.66
CA PHE A 123 1.44 15.40 22.10
C PHE A 123 0.65 16.72 22.11
N SER A 124 1.33 17.87 22.16
CA SER A 124 0.66 19.18 22.28
C SER A 124 0.04 19.64 20.95
N ASN A 125 0.53 19.14 19.81
CA ASN A 125 0.03 19.50 18.47
C ASN A 125 -0.88 18.45 17.84
N VAL A 126 -1.36 17.47 18.60
CA VAL A 126 -2.51 16.68 18.17
C VAL A 126 -3.76 17.52 18.49
N PRO A 127 -4.60 17.88 17.50
CA PRO A 127 -5.87 18.53 17.79
C PRO A 127 -6.62 17.68 18.82
N SER A 128 -6.87 18.27 19.98
CA SER A 128 -7.54 17.61 21.09
C SER A 128 -8.89 17.10 20.64
N LEU A 129 -9.10 15.78 20.70
CA LEU A 129 -10.45 15.21 20.70
C LEU A 129 -10.98 15.27 22.14
N ILE A 130 -11.40 16.46 22.56
CA ILE A 130 -12.35 16.63 23.66
C ILE A 130 -13.65 17.09 23.02
N THR A 131 -14.59 16.16 22.85
CA THR A 131 -15.92 16.19 23.50
C THR A 131 -16.49 14.78 23.42
#